data_AF-A0A2H6BGT1-F1
#
_entry.id   AF-A0A2H6BGT1-F1
#
_cell.length_a   1.000
_cell.length_b   1.000
_cell.length_c   1.000
_cell.angle_alpha   90.00
_cell.angle_beta   90.00
_cell.angle_gamma   90.00
#
_symmetry.space_group_name_H-M   'P 1'
#
loop_
_entity.id
_entity.type
_entity.pdbx_description
1 polymer ?
#
loop_
_entity_poly.entity_id
_entity_poly.type
_entity_poly.pdbx_seq_one_letter_code
_entity_poly.pdbx_strand_id
1 'polypeptide(L)'
;MRPDEPAPPTKPDAPQAAEDPLGVAPNVFAARIAAPWEGAEGKGFSRVIGVIDGDRQRFYVQWLKEPDGAIVQTKELEDAEAAKLTFGDVRAEASDTGVSVFMDTAPDKDGIRDTWVLIIGDPGDTRFGPATN
;
A
#
# COMPACT_ATOMS: atom_id res chain seq x y z
N MET A 1 14.49 55.64 32.19
CA MET A 1 13.54 54.82 31.42
C MET A 1 14.26 54.31 30.19
N ARG A 2 14.49 53.00 30.06
CA ARG A 2 14.96 52.38 28.82
C ARG A 2 13.71 51.93 28.06
N PRO A 3 13.62 52.12 26.73
CA PRO A 3 12.49 51.62 25.96
C PRO A 3 12.54 50.09 25.91
N ASP A 4 11.38 49.46 26.17
CA ASP A 4 11.19 48.02 26.06
C ASP A 4 11.40 47.56 24.61
N GLU A 5 12.32 46.62 24.44
CA GLU A 5 12.58 45.95 23.16
C GLU A 5 11.46 44.91 22.91
N PRO A 6 10.77 44.94 21.75
CA PRO A 6 9.71 43.98 21.47
C PRO A 6 10.30 42.59 21.24
N ALA A 7 9.73 41.59 21.91
CA ALA A 7 10.12 40.18 21.76
C ALA A 7 10.01 39.72 20.29
N PRO A 8 10.90 38.83 19.82
CA PRO A 8 10.83 38.31 18.46
C PRO A 8 9.56 37.45 18.28
N PRO A 9 8.94 37.47 17.09
CA PRO A 9 7.74 36.70 16.83
C PRO A 9 8.05 35.20 16.91
N THR A 10 7.27 34.48 17.72
CA THR A 10 7.24 33.03 17.77
C THR A 10 6.94 32.52 16.36
N LYS A 11 7.84 31.70 15.78
CA LYS A 11 7.55 30.99 14.53
C LYS A 11 6.25 30.20 14.73
N PRO A 12 5.30 30.25 13.78
CA PRO A 12 4.18 29.32 13.79
C PRO A 12 4.77 27.91 13.77
N ASP A 13 4.34 27.06 14.70
CA ASP A 13 4.62 25.63 14.65
C ASP A 13 4.24 25.15 13.25
N ALA A 14 5.23 24.60 12.53
CA ALA A 14 4.95 23.94 11.26
C ALA A 14 3.85 22.90 11.53
N PRO A 15 2.84 22.76 10.66
CA PRO A 15 1.81 21.76 10.86
C PRO A 15 2.49 20.40 11.07
N GLN A 16 2.35 19.85 12.27
CA GLN A 16 2.78 18.50 12.56
C GLN A 16 2.01 17.61 11.60
N ALA A 17 2.71 16.99 10.66
CA ALA A 17 2.10 16.09 9.68
C ALA A 17 1.29 15.06 10.47
N ALA A 18 -0.02 15.09 10.29
CA ALA A 18 -0.92 14.18 10.98
C ALA A 18 -0.53 12.75 10.62
N GLU A 19 -0.26 11.92 11.62
CA GLU A 19 -0.12 10.48 11.45
C GLU A 19 -1.46 9.93 10.93
N ASP A 20 -1.53 9.52 9.66
CA ASP A 20 -2.79 9.08 9.07
C ASP A 20 -3.02 7.58 9.34
N PRO A 21 -4.12 7.18 10.02
CA PRO A 21 -4.39 5.82 10.47
C PRO A 21 -5.17 4.93 9.49
N LEU A 22 -5.38 5.34 8.23
CA LEU A 22 -5.35 4.32 7.16
C LEU A 22 -3.89 3.87 6.88
N GLY A 23 -2.90 4.68 7.28
CA GLY A 23 -1.55 4.73 6.69
C GLY A 23 -1.55 5.21 5.23
N VAL A 24 -2.69 5.67 4.73
CA VAL A 24 -2.93 5.83 3.29
C VAL A 24 -2.58 7.25 2.89
N ALA A 25 -1.35 7.39 2.39
CA ALA A 25 -0.75 8.62 1.91
C ALA A 25 -1.66 9.39 0.92
N PRO A 26 -1.51 10.72 0.80
CA PRO A 26 -2.31 11.56 -0.11
C PRO A 26 -2.22 11.20 -1.60
N ASN A 27 -1.44 10.19 -1.95
CA ASN A 27 -1.04 9.83 -3.31
C ASN A 27 -1.46 8.40 -3.70
N VAL A 28 -2.62 7.93 -3.25
CA VAL A 28 -3.15 6.61 -3.66
C VAL A 28 -3.50 6.61 -5.14
N PHE A 29 -3.00 5.63 -5.89
CA PHE A 29 -3.40 5.40 -7.28
C PHE A 29 -4.18 4.10 -7.47
N ALA A 30 -4.09 3.17 -6.52
CA ALA A 30 -4.81 1.90 -6.59
C ALA A 30 -5.28 1.47 -5.19
N ALA A 31 -6.51 0.96 -5.10
CA ALA A 31 -7.00 0.26 -3.92
C ALA A 31 -7.88 -0.92 -4.38
N ARG A 32 -7.55 -2.13 -3.93
CA ARG A 32 -8.28 -3.35 -4.29
C ARG A 32 -8.53 -4.20 -3.06
N ILE A 33 -9.79 -4.56 -2.82
CA ILE A 33 -10.11 -5.62 -1.85
C ILE A 33 -9.66 -6.93 -2.50
N ALA A 34 -8.79 -7.65 -1.80
CA ALA A 34 -8.20 -8.87 -2.30
C ALA A 34 -9.00 -10.08 -1.82
N ALA A 35 -8.96 -10.41 -0.53
CA ALA A 35 -9.46 -11.69 -0.03
C ALA A 35 -10.07 -11.61 1.37
N PRO A 36 -11.03 -12.47 1.73
CA PRO A 36 -11.27 -12.76 3.13
C PRO A 36 -10.05 -13.50 3.74
N TRP A 37 -9.83 -13.34 5.04
CA TRP A 37 -8.88 -14.13 5.83
C TRP A 37 -9.57 -14.58 7.12
N GLU A 38 -9.22 -15.77 7.61
CA GLU A 38 -9.68 -16.31 8.89
C GLU A 38 -8.48 -16.95 9.61
N GLY A 39 -8.23 -16.56 10.86
CA GLY A 39 -7.12 -17.06 11.66
C GLY A 39 -7.41 -17.01 13.16
N ALA A 40 -6.40 -17.31 13.97
CA ALA A 40 -6.56 -17.37 15.44
C ALA A 40 -7.02 -16.04 16.06
N GLU A 41 -6.66 -14.91 15.44
CA GLU A 41 -6.97 -13.56 15.94
C GLU A 41 -8.33 -13.02 15.46
N GLY A 42 -9.05 -13.81 14.65
CA GLY A 42 -10.38 -13.49 14.13
C GLY A 42 -10.47 -13.69 12.63
N LYS A 43 -11.33 -12.91 12.00
CA LYS A 43 -11.52 -12.92 10.55
C LYS A 43 -11.68 -11.51 10.02
N GLY A 44 -11.51 -11.36 8.71
CA GLY A 44 -11.84 -10.14 8.01
C GLY A 44 -11.42 -10.21 6.55
N PHE A 45 -10.91 -9.11 6.00
CA PHE A 45 -10.46 -9.07 4.61
C PHE A 45 -9.11 -8.37 4.46
N SER A 46 -8.39 -8.74 3.40
CA SER A 46 -7.17 -8.11 2.95
C SER A 46 -7.46 -7.13 1.81
N ARG A 47 -6.65 -6.09 1.71
CA ARG A 47 -6.65 -5.16 0.57
C ARG A 47 -5.23 -4.83 0.15
N VAL A 48 -5.06 -4.53 -1.13
CA VAL A 48 -3.83 -4.00 -1.70
C VAL A 48 -4.03 -2.52 -1.96
N ILE A 49 -3.07 -1.70 -1.55
CA ILE A 49 -3.05 -0.26 -1.77
C ILE A 49 -1.76 0.10 -2.52
N GLY A 50 -1.90 0.74 -3.67
CA GLY A 50 -0.80 1.36 -4.39
C GLY A 50 -0.76 2.86 -4.11
N VAL A 51 0.41 3.38 -3.71
CA VAL A 51 0.65 4.82 -3.49
C VAL A 51 1.83 5.31 -4.33
N ILE A 52 1.81 6.58 -4.67
CA ILE A 52 2.95 7.29 -5.27
C ILE A 52 3.75 7.98 -4.15
N ASP A 53 5.00 7.58 -3.97
CA ASP A 53 5.95 8.21 -3.05
C ASP A 53 7.12 8.79 -3.84
N GLY A 54 7.14 10.12 -4.00
CA GLY A 54 8.01 10.79 -4.96
C GLY A 54 7.73 10.32 -6.38
N ASP A 55 8.75 9.77 -7.04
CA ASP A 55 8.65 9.20 -8.40
C ASP A 55 8.45 7.67 -8.40
N ARG A 56 8.20 7.06 -7.24
CA ARG A 56 8.10 5.60 -7.09
C ARG A 56 6.70 5.17 -6.73
N GLN A 57 6.28 4.04 -7.30
CA GLN A 57 5.10 3.34 -6.83
C GLN A 57 5.49 2.40 -5.69
N ARG A 58 4.70 2.41 -4.62
CA ARG A 58 4.80 1.45 -3.52
C ARG A 58 3.47 0.74 -3.35
N PHE A 59 3.54 -0.53 -2.99
CA PHE A 59 2.36 -1.33 -2.69
C PHE A 59 2.38 -1.81 -1.25
N TYR A 60 1.21 -1.76 -0.63
CA TYR A 60 0.98 -2.23 0.72
C TYR A 60 -0.16 -3.25 0.71
N VAL A 61 0.01 -4.31 1.48
CA VAL A 61 -1.07 -5.21 1.85
C VAL A 61 -1.51 -4.88 3.26
N GLN A 62 -2.81 -4.73 3.44
CA GLN A 62 -3.41 -4.52 4.74
C GLN A 62 -4.44 -5.59 5.02
N TRP A 63 -4.45 -6.08 6.25
CA TRP A 63 -5.46 -6.99 6.77
C TRP A 63 -6.33 -6.19 7.72
N LEU A 64 -7.63 -6.22 7.48
CA LEU A 64 -8.65 -5.50 8.24
C LEU A 64 -9.54 -6.52 8.91
N LYS A 65 -9.81 -6.33 10.20
CA LYS A 65 -10.66 -7.21 11.01
C LYS A 65 -12.12 -6.87 10.82
N GLU A 66 -12.98 -7.88 10.82
CA GLU A 66 -14.43 -7.70 10.93
C GLU A 66 -14.88 -7.58 12.41
N PRO A 67 -15.96 -6.82 12.70
CA PRO A 67 -16.77 -6.05 11.75
C PRO A 67 -16.31 -4.58 11.60
N ASP A 68 -15.35 -4.14 12.40
CA ASP A 68 -15.01 -2.73 12.57
C ASP A 68 -14.04 -2.18 11.50
N GLY A 69 -13.44 -3.06 10.70
CA GLY A 69 -12.45 -2.69 9.69
C GLY A 69 -11.12 -2.23 10.29
N ALA A 70 -10.84 -2.57 11.56
CA ALA A 70 -9.59 -2.21 12.20
C ALA A 70 -8.42 -2.87 11.45
N ILE A 71 -7.40 -2.08 11.09
CA ILE A 71 -6.18 -2.60 10.47
C ILE A 71 -5.45 -3.43 11.53
N VAL A 72 -5.34 -4.74 11.30
CA VAL A 72 -4.57 -5.65 12.17
C VAL A 72 -3.09 -5.65 11.79
N GLN A 73 -2.80 -5.49 10.51
CA GLN A 73 -1.44 -5.48 10.00
C GLN A 73 -1.35 -4.73 8.67
N THR A 74 -0.20 -4.09 8.46
CA THR A 74 0.21 -3.52 7.17
C THR A 74 1.58 -4.09 6.81
N LYS A 75 1.77 -4.45 5.55
CA LYS A 75 3.05 -4.92 5.01
C LYS A 75 3.33 -4.25 3.67
N GLU A 76 4.50 -3.64 3.54
CA GLU A 76 4.99 -3.15 2.24
C GLU A 76 5.47 -4.34 1.39
N LEU A 77 5.18 -4.29 0.09
CA LEU A 77 5.70 -5.26 -0.87
C LEU A 77 7.05 -4.76 -1.38
N GLU A 78 8.12 -5.28 -0.81
CA GLU A 78 9.48 -4.93 -1.20
C GLU A 78 10.01 -5.93 -2.24
N ASP A 79 10.29 -5.44 -3.45
CA ASP A 79 11.06 -6.17 -4.46
C ASP A 79 11.89 -5.16 -5.27
N ALA A 80 13.19 -5.43 -5.42
CA ALA A 80 14.14 -4.50 -6.02
C ALA A 80 13.92 -4.30 -7.53
N GLU A 81 13.40 -5.30 -8.24
CA GLU A 81 13.05 -5.17 -9.65
C GLU A 81 11.70 -4.48 -9.80
N ALA A 82 10.69 -4.87 -9.01
CA ALA A 82 9.38 -4.21 -9.03
C ALA A 82 9.47 -2.71 -8.71
N ALA A 83 10.37 -2.31 -7.79
CA ALA A 83 10.57 -0.91 -7.41
C ALA A 83 11.06 -0.01 -8.56
N LYS A 84 11.54 -0.59 -9.67
CA LYS A 84 11.96 0.13 -10.89
C LYS A 84 10.83 0.25 -11.92
N LEU A 85 9.71 -0.42 -11.67
CA LEU A 85 8.61 -0.54 -12.63
C LEU A 85 7.47 0.42 -12.28
N THR A 86 6.72 0.79 -13.31
CA THR A 86 5.45 1.50 -13.18
C THR A 86 4.34 0.50 -13.47
N PHE A 87 3.46 0.27 -12.52
CA PHE A 87 2.28 -0.56 -12.67
C PHE A 87 1.08 0.27 -13.14
N GLY A 88 0.35 -0.28 -14.09
CA GLY A 88 -0.78 0.37 -14.75
C GLY A 88 -2.13 -0.26 -14.41
N ASP A 89 -2.18 -1.57 -14.13
CA ASP A 89 -3.41 -2.26 -13.77
C ASP A 89 -3.18 -3.21 -12.59
N VAL A 90 -4.18 -3.32 -11.73
CA VAL A 90 -4.20 -4.21 -10.57
C VAL A 90 -5.55 -4.92 -10.55
N ARG A 91 -5.52 -6.25 -10.69
CA ARG A 91 -6.69 -7.12 -10.68
C ARG A 91 -6.54 -8.20 -9.61
N ALA A 92 -7.63 -8.53 -8.93
CA ALA A 92 -7.68 -9.61 -7.97
C ALA A 92 -8.51 -10.76 -8.54
N GLU A 93 -7.98 -11.97 -8.45
CA GLU A 93 -8.65 -13.19 -8.90
C GLU A 93 -8.71 -14.16 -7.73
N ALA A 94 -9.93 -14.63 -7.43
CA ALA A 94 -10.12 -15.70 -6.47
C ALA A 94 -9.62 -17.01 -7.06
N SER A 95 -8.96 -17.81 -6.24
CA SER A 95 -8.50 -19.16 -6.55
C SER A 95 -8.90 -20.11 -5.43
N ASP A 96 -8.85 -21.42 -5.68
CA ASP A 96 -9.22 -22.43 -4.70
C ASP A 96 -8.34 -22.40 -3.43
N THR A 97 -7.15 -21.78 -3.51
CA THR A 97 -6.15 -21.70 -2.42
C THR A 97 -6.01 -20.31 -1.81
N GLY A 98 -6.86 -19.36 -2.17
CA GLY A 98 -6.77 -17.96 -1.71
C GLY A 98 -6.96 -16.97 -2.85
N VAL A 99 -6.35 -15.79 -2.76
CA VAL A 99 -6.44 -14.76 -3.82
C VAL A 99 -5.08 -14.47 -4.39
N SER A 100 -5.03 -14.47 -5.72
CA SER A 100 -3.92 -13.96 -6.48
C SER A 100 -4.26 -12.56 -6.97
N VAL A 101 -3.40 -11.60 -6.65
CA VAL A 101 -3.47 -10.24 -7.18
C VAL A 101 -2.44 -10.13 -8.28
N PHE A 102 -2.90 -9.85 -9.49
CA PHE A 102 -2.04 -9.61 -10.64
C PHE A 102 -1.85 -8.11 -10.84
N MET A 103 -0.60 -7.72 -11.04
CA MET A 103 -0.19 -6.34 -11.26
C MET A 103 0.55 -6.29 -12.59
N ASP A 104 -0.04 -5.60 -13.57
CA ASP A 104 0.59 -5.44 -14.89
C ASP A 104 1.34 -4.11 -14.93
N THR A 105 2.54 -4.13 -15.51
CA THR A 105 3.27 -2.90 -15.79
C THR A 105 2.55 -2.05 -16.83
N ALA A 106 2.88 -0.76 -16.86
CA ALA A 106 2.62 0.06 -18.03
C ALA A 106 3.24 -0.60 -19.27
N PRO A 107 2.58 -0.55 -20.44
CA PRO A 107 3.12 -1.11 -21.66
C PRO A 107 4.43 -0.41 -22.04
N ASP A 108 5.41 -1.18 -22.49
CA ASP A 108 6.65 -0.65 -23.03
C ASP A 108 6.47 -0.08 -24.45
N LYS A 109 7.58 0.32 -25.09
CA LYS A 109 7.58 0.88 -26.45
C LYS A 109 7.04 -0.08 -27.52
N ASP A 110 7.07 -1.38 -27.26
CA ASP A 110 6.60 -2.43 -28.17
C ASP A 110 5.18 -2.91 -27.77
N GLY A 111 4.59 -2.31 -26.71
CA GLY A 111 3.27 -2.63 -26.20
C GLY A 111 3.24 -3.81 -25.23
N ILE A 112 4.40 -4.36 -24.84
CA ILE A 112 4.53 -5.52 -23.96
C ILE A 112 4.37 -5.07 -22.51
N ARG A 113 3.73 -5.91 -21.69
CA ARG A 113 3.59 -5.72 -20.25
C ARG A 113 4.21 -6.89 -19.52
N ASP A 114 4.89 -6.61 -18.43
CA ASP A 114 5.26 -7.63 -17.45
C ASP A 114 4.11 -7.80 -16.47
N THR A 115 3.79 -9.04 -16.14
CA THR A 115 2.81 -9.36 -15.10
C THR A 115 3.54 -9.81 -13.85
N TRP A 116 3.16 -9.24 -12.73
CA TRP A 116 3.59 -9.64 -11.40
C TRP A 116 2.42 -10.26 -10.64
N VAL A 117 2.72 -11.21 -9.78
CA VAL A 117 1.74 -11.89 -8.96
C VAL A 117 2.05 -11.69 -7.48
N LEU A 118 1.00 -11.35 -6.74
CA LEU A 118 0.98 -11.32 -5.29
C LEU A 118 0.01 -12.38 -4.80
N ILE A 119 0.50 -13.27 -3.96
CA ILE A 119 -0.30 -14.22 -3.18
C ILE A 119 -0.41 -13.68 -1.77
N ILE A 120 -1.63 -13.59 -1.24
CA ILE A 120 -1.92 -13.08 0.11
C ILE A 120 -2.46 -14.21 0.97
N GLY A 121 -1.81 -14.47 2.10
CA GLY A 121 -2.25 -15.43 3.11
C GLY A 121 -2.80 -14.74 4.36
N ASP A 122 -2.52 -15.35 5.51
CA ASP A 122 -2.80 -14.80 6.84
C ASP A 122 -2.14 -13.42 7.05
N PRO A 123 -2.57 -12.64 8.07
CA PRO A 123 -1.93 -11.37 8.40
C PRO A 123 -0.39 -11.44 8.41
N GLY A 124 0.23 -10.66 7.52
CA GLY A 124 1.69 -10.59 7.37
C GLY A 124 2.29 -11.57 6.37
N ASP A 125 1.54 -12.57 5.90
CA ASP A 125 2.01 -13.54 4.92
C ASP A 125 1.72 -13.08 3.49
N THR A 126 2.79 -12.89 2.71
CA THR A 126 2.71 -12.50 1.31
C THR A 126 3.84 -13.11 0.52
N ARG A 127 3.54 -13.51 -0.72
CA ARG A 127 4.54 -13.87 -1.73
C ARG A 127 4.33 -13.00 -2.97
N PHE A 128 5.31 -12.15 -3.28
CA PHE A 128 5.28 -11.24 -4.42
C PHE A 128 6.45 -11.52 -5.35
N GLY A 129 6.21 -11.49 -6.66
CA GLY A 129 7.24 -11.72 -7.66
C GLY A 129 6.70 -11.70 -9.10
N PRO A 130 7.57 -11.82 -10.10
CA PRO A 130 7.15 -11.95 -11.49
C PRO A 130 6.24 -13.16 -11.69
N ALA A 131 5.21 -13.02 -12.52
CA ALA A 131 4.42 -14.14 -12.99
C ALA A 131 5.19 -14.88 -14.10
N THR A 132 6.30 -15.50 -13.76
CA THR A 132 7.01 -16.41 -14.68
C THR A 132 6.29 -17.75 -14.73
N ASN A 133 6.07 -18.25 -15.95
CA ASN A 133 5.75 -19.67 -16.19
C ASN A 133 6.94 -20.57 -15.83
#